data_AF-A0A2D5K7W2-F1
#
_entry.id   AF-A0A2D5K7W2-F1
#
_cell.length_a   1.000
_cell.length_b   1.000
_cell.length_c   1.000
_cell.angle_alpha   90.00
_cell.angle_beta   90.00
_cell.angle_gamma   90.00
#
_symmetry.space_group_name_H-M   'P 1'
#
loop_
_entity.id
_entity.type
_entity.pdbx_description
1 polymer ?
#
loop_
_entity_poly.entity_id
_entity_poly.type
_entity_poly.pdbx_seq_one_letter_code
_entity_poly.pdbx_strand_id
1 'polypeptide(L)' 'MNFIKTIDLHLIRHKEAIKKVKEALSEQKSKGSFSLTIITGNSSVLQKRIFDEILQDSPFTYYIPSWNLGQIIVDWVEL' A
#
# COMPACT_ATOMS: atom_id res chain seq x y z
N MET A 1 9.08 15.86 9.90
CA MET A 1 8.69 14.62 10.61
C MET A 1 7.71 13.90 9.71
N ASN A 2 8.18 12.93 8.90
CA ASN A 2 7.29 12.16 8.03
C ASN A 2 6.48 11.22 8.91
N PHE A 3 5.19 11.52 9.12
CA PHE A 3 4.27 10.55 9.66
C PHE A 3 4.14 9.43 8.62
N ILE A 4 4.79 8.28 8.86
CA ILE A 4 4.50 7.07 8.10
C ILE A 4 3.03 6.78 8.35
N LYS A 5 2.22 6.88 7.29
CA LYS A 5 0.80 6.53 7.38
C LYS A 5 0.69 5.03 7.18
N THR A 6 -0.14 4.38 7.98
CA THR A 6 -0.31 2.94 7.96
C THR A 6 -1.77 2.58 7.72
N ILE A 7 -2.02 1.63 6.83
CA ILE A 7 -3.32 0.97 6.72
C ILE A 7 -3.16 -0.51 7.07
N ASP A 8 -4.01 -1.00 7.97
CA ASP A 8 -4.04 -2.40 8.37
C ASP A 8 -5.19 -3.13 7.66
N LEU A 9 -4.84 -4.16 6.88
CA LEU A 9 -5.76 -4.96 6.09
C LEU A 9 -5.89 -6.40 6.63
N HIS A 10 -5.30 -6.71 7.78
CA HIS A 10 -5.42 -8.02 8.39
C HIS A 10 -6.89 -8.42 8.59
N LEU A 11 -7.20 -9.67 8.25
CA LEU A 11 -8.52 -10.29 8.41
C LEU A 11 -9.67 -9.63 7.61
N ILE A 12 -9.36 -8.70 6.70
CA ILE A 12 -10.36 -8.08 5.81
C ILE A 12 -10.54 -8.94 4.55
N ARG A 13 -11.76 -8.99 4.02
CA ARG A 13 -12.04 -9.64 2.72
C ARG A 13 -11.22 -8.97 1.62
N HIS A 14 -10.56 -9.76 0.77
CA HIS A 14 -9.64 -9.21 -0.23
C HIS A 14 -10.28 -8.14 -1.14
N LYS A 15 -11.55 -8.28 -1.54
CA LYS A 15 -12.24 -7.24 -2.35
C LYS A 15 -12.33 -5.89 -1.62
N GLU A 16 -12.61 -5.91 -0.32
CA GLU A 16 -12.68 -4.71 0.51
C GLU A 16 -11.27 -4.14 0.76
N ALA A 17 -10.29 -5.03 1.00
CA ALA A 17 -8.90 -4.63 1.15
C ALA A 17 -8.37 -3.88 -0.09
N ILE A 18 -8.63 -4.39 -1.30
CA ILE A 18 -8.28 -3.71 -2.56
C ILE A 18 -8.93 -2.33 -2.67
N LYS A 19 -10.22 -2.21 -2.30
CA LYS A 19 -10.92 -0.92 -2.29
C LYS A 19 -10.24 0.07 -1.33
N LYS A 20 -9.95 -0.35 -0.09
CA LYS A 20 -9.28 0.48 0.92
C LYS A 20 -7.89 0.95 0.47
N VAL A 21 -7.12 0.09 -0.19
CA VAL A 21 -5.80 0.48 -0.73
C VAL A 21 -5.94 1.56 -1.80
N LYS A 22 -6.87 1.42 -2.75
CA LYS A 22 -7.11 2.42 -3.81
C LYS A 22 -7.52 3.77 -3.21
N GLU A 23 -8.44 3.77 -2.26
CA GLU A 23 -8.91 4.98 -1.56
C GLU A 23 -7.77 5.65 -0.81
N ALA A 24 -6.99 4.89 -0.04
CA ALA A 24 -5.86 5.42 0.73
C ALA A 24 -4.79 6.05 -0.17
N LEU A 25 -4.39 5.37 -1.25
CA LEU A 25 -3.39 5.90 -2.20
C LEU A 25 -3.88 7.17 -2.88
N SER A 26 -5.14 7.20 -3.32
CA SER A 26 -5.73 8.40 -3.94
C SER A 26 -5.79 9.57 -2.96
N GLU A 27 -6.17 9.32 -1.72
CA GLU A 27 -6.23 10.33 -0.66
C GLU A 27 -4.86 10.86 -0.28
N GLN A 28 -3.83 9.99 -0.22
CA GLN A 28 -2.48 10.46 0.06
C GLN A 28 -1.90 11.25 -1.10
N LYS A 29 -2.09 10.78 -2.33
CA LYS A 29 -1.61 11.48 -3.52
C LYS A 29 -2.19 12.89 -3.63
N SER A 30 -3.46 13.10 -3.28
CA SER A 30 -4.07 14.45 -3.30
C SER A 30 -3.53 15.41 -2.23
N LYS A 31 -2.71 14.91 -1.29
CA LYS A 31 -2.06 15.69 -0.22
C LYS A 31 -0.58 15.94 -0.50
N GLY A 32 -0.07 15.54 -1.68
CA GLY A 32 1.32 15.69 -2.10
C GLY A 32 2.15 14.42 -1.88
N SER A 33 3.46 14.59 -1.69
CA SER A 33 4.40 13.49 -1.47
C SER A 33 4.05 12.66 -0.22
N PHE A 34 4.16 11.32 -0.31
CA PHE A 34 3.80 10.44 0.79
C PHE A 34 4.68 9.18 0.88
N SER A 35 4.64 8.58 2.07
CA SER A 35 5.06 7.19 2.33
C SER A 35 3.94 6.48 3.10
N LEU A 36 3.42 5.39 2.55
CA LEU A 36 2.30 4.61 3.05
C LEU A 36 2.75 3.17 3.32
N THR A 37 2.60 2.70 4.55
CA THR A 37 2.74 1.28 4.90
C THR A 37 1.39 0.59 4.81
N ILE A 38 1.32 -0.45 3.99
CA ILE A 38 0.17 -1.34 3.85
C ILE A 38 0.49 -2.64 4.57
N ILE A 39 -0.24 -2.95 5.64
CA ILE A 39 -0.07 -4.20 6.37
C ILE A 39 -1.04 -5.23 5.78
N THR A 40 -0.50 -6.24 5.12
CA THR A 40 -1.26 -7.35 4.51
C THR A 40 -1.28 -8.60 5.39
N GLY A 41 -0.43 -8.63 6.42
CA GLY A 41 0.00 -9.86 7.06
C GLY A 41 0.70 -10.79 6.07
N ASN A 42 0.79 -12.08 6.41
CA ASN A 42 1.43 -13.09 5.56
C ASN A 42 0.55 -13.57 4.39
N SER A 43 -0.46 -12.79 3.97
CA SER A 43 -1.33 -13.15 2.84
C SER A 43 -0.66 -12.83 1.51
N SER A 44 0.05 -13.81 0.95
CA SER A 44 0.65 -13.71 -0.39
C SER A 44 -0.38 -13.46 -1.49
N VAL A 45 -1.60 -13.97 -1.33
CA VAL A 45 -2.71 -13.73 -2.26
C VAL A 45 -3.13 -12.26 -2.24
N LEU A 46 -3.27 -11.65 -1.07
CA LEU A 46 -3.61 -10.22 -0.98
C LEU A 46 -2.48 -9.36 -1.54
N GLN A 47 -1.21 -9.69 -1.22
CA GLN A 47 -0.05 -8.99 -1.77
C GLN A 47 -0.03 -9.03 -3.29
N LYS A 48 -0.16 -10.22 -3.89
CA LYS A 48 -0.22 -10.39 -5.36
C LYS A 48 -1.31 -9.53 -5.98
N ARG A 49 -2.51 -9.51 -5.39
CA ARG A 49 -3.60 -8.67 -5.89
C ARG A 49 -3.31 -7.18 -5.79
N ILE A 50 -2.68 -6.72 -4.71
CA ILE A 50 -2.27 -5.32 -4.57
C ILE A 50 -1.22 -4.96 -5.63
N PHE A 51 -0.26 -5.85 -5.90
CA PHE A 51 0.71 -5.65 -6.97
C PHE A 51 0.04 -5.58 -8.34
N ASP A 52 -0.70 -6.62 -8.72
CA ASP A 52 -1.27 -6.77 -10.06
C ASP A 52 -2.39 -5.76 -10.36
N GLU A 53 -3.25 -5.45 -9.38
CA GLU A 53 -4.45 -4.62 -9.61
C GLU A 53 -4.24 -3.13 -9.31
N ILE A 54 -3.12 -2.77 -8.67
CA ILE A 54 -2.90 -1.40 -8.17
C ILE A 54 -1.48 -0.92 -8.46
N LEU A 55 -0.45 -1.58 -7.94
CA LEU A 55 0.89 -0.97 -7.85
C LEU A 55 1.70 -1.10 -9.14
N GLN A 56 1.62 -2.23 -9.86
CA GLN A 56 2.45 -2.52 -11.04
C GLN A 56 2.29 -1.46 -12.15
N ASP A 57 1.08 -0.99 -12.39
CA ASP A 57 0.77 0.01 -13.42
C ASP A 57 0.61 1.43 -12.84
N SER A 58 1.07 1.65 -11.60
CA SER A 58 1.01 2.94 -10.93
C SER A 58 2.33 3.71 -11.05
N PRO A 59 2.33 5.03 -10.86
CA PRO A 59 3.56 5.80 -10.82
C PRO A 59 4.27 5.71 -9.46
N PHE A 60 3.77 4.89 -8.52
CA PHE A 60 4.32 4.79 -7.17
C PHE A 60 5.55 3.86 -7.15
N THR A 61 6.52 4.19 -6.30
CA THR A 61 7.59 3.26 -5.95
C THR A 61 7.11 2.39 -4.79
N TYR A 62 7.42 1.10 -4.80
CA TYR A 62 6.98 0.20 -3.72
C TYR A 62 7.95 -0.96 -3.49
N TYR A 63 7.96 -1.48 -2.26
CA TYR A 63 8.75 -2.65 -1.88
C TYR A 63 8.17 -3.37 -0.66
N ILE A 64 8.48 -4.66 -0.52
CA ILE A 64 8.30 -5.39 0.74
C ILE A 64 9.58 -5.18 1.56
N PRO A 65 9.51 -4.63 2.78
CA PRO A 65 10.69 -4.45 3.60
C PRO A 65 11.25 -5.78 4.10
N SER A 66 12.58 -5.92 4.13
CA SER A 66 13.25 -7.15 4.57
C SER A 66 13.02 -7.51 6.05
N TRP A 67 12.65 -6.53 6.88
CA TRP A 67 12.36 -6.72 8.30
C TRP A 67 10.90 -7.13 8.57
N ASN A 68 9.99 -7.02 7.60
CA ASN A 68 8.60 -7.44 7.76
C ASN A 68 7.95 -7.81 6.42
N LEU A 69 7.88 -9.11 6.15
CA LEU A 69 7.28 -9.64 4.92
C LEU A 69 5.76 -9.46 4.83
N GLY A 70 5.10 -9.09 5.93
CA GLY A 70 3.67 -8.80 5.98
C GLY A 70 3.32 -7.35 5.63
N GLN A 71 4.30 -6.57 5.16
CA GLN A 71 4.14 -5.16 4.81
C GLN A 71 4.50 -4.90 3.35
N ILE A 72 3.85 -3.88 2.80
CA ILE A 72 4.25 -3.23 1.55
C ILE A 72 4.42 -1.75 1.87
N ILE A 73 5.58 -1.19 1.54
CA ILE A 73 5.83 0.26 1.64
C ILE A 73 5.62 0.84 0.24
N VAL A 74 4.84 1.91 0.15
CA VAL A 74 4.52 2.62 -1.09
C VAL A 74 4.88 4.10 -0.92
N ASP A 75 5.74 4.59 -1.81
CA ASP A 75 6.26 5.94 -1.81
C ASP A 75 5.87 6.70 -3.09
N TRP A 76 5.60 7.99 -2.94
CA TRP A 76 5.32 8.91 -4.03
C TRP A 76 5.97 10.27 -3.75
N VAL A 77 6.66 10.81 -4.74
CA VAL A 77 7.20 12.17 -4.71
C VAL A 77 6.46 12.98 -5.77
N GLU A 78 5.81 14.05 -5.33
CA GLU A 78 5.23 15.04 -6.23
C GLU A 78 6.36 15.79 -6.94
N LEU A 79 6.33 15.77 -8.28
CA LEU A 79 7.31 16.43 -9.15
C LEU A 79 6.98 17.90 -9.34
#